data_AF-M0AIH5-F1
#
_entry.id   AF-M0AIH5-F1
#
_cell.length_a   1.000
_cell.length_b   1.000
_cell.length_c   1.000
_cell.angle_alpha   90.00
_cell.angle_beta   90.00
_cell.angle_gamma   90.00
#
_symmetry.space_group_name_H-M   'P 1'
#
loop_
_entity.id
_entity.type
_entity.pdbx_description
1 polymer ?
#
loop_
_entity_poly.entity_id
_entity_poly.type
_entity_poly.pdbx_seq_one_letter_code
_entity_poly.pdbx_strand_id
1 'polypeptide(L)' 'MSNILENPVYRYGMGLSSAAILAFVAISYLEGMTRLLVLGFAAFELVLFRLC' A
#
# COMPACT_ATOMS: atom_id res chain seq x y z
N MET A 1 -0.10 -10.81 26.88
CA MET A 1 -0.69 -10.18 25.68
C MET A 1 -0.27 -10.97 24.46
N SER A 2 -1.18 -11.61 23.75
CA SER A 2 -0.94 -12.17 22.42
C SER A 2 -0.73 -11.02 21.44
N ASN A 3 0.52 -10.75 21.08
CA ASN A 3 0.90 -9.62 20.26
C ASN A 3 0.57 -9.94 18.80
N ILE A 4 -0.58 -9.44 18.32
CA ILE A 4 -1.06 -9.62 16.94
C ILE A 4 -0.06 -9.02 15.92
N LEU A 5 0.85 -8.16 16.38
CA LEU A 5 1.94 -7.57 15.60
C LEU A 5 3.20 -8.44 15.46
N GLU A 6 3.33 -9.55 16.20
CA GLU A 6 4.52 -10.43 16.12
C GLU A 6 4.45 -11.38 14.92
N ASN A 7 3.26 -11.58 14.37
CA ASN A 7 3.09 -12.42 13.19
C ASN A 7 3.48 -11.62 11.93
N PRO A 8 4.55 -12.01 11.20
CA PRO A 8 4.97 -11.31 9.99
C PRO A 8 3.84 -11.28 8.96
N VAL A 9 2.97 -12.28 8.92
CA VAL A 9 1.83 -12.34 7.99
C VAL A 9 0.88 -11.14 8.16
N TYR A 10 0.56 -10.71 9.38
CA TYR A 10 -0.32 -9.56 9.61
C TYR A 10 0.38 -8.23 9.31
N ARG A 11 1.69 -8.15 9.56
CA ARG A 11 2.50 -6.97 9.25
C ARG A 11 2.67 -6.78 7.74
N TYR A 12 2.90 -7.87 7.01
CA TYR A 12 2.98 -7.85 5.55
C TYR A 12 1.59 -7.60 4.92
N GLY A 13 0.52 -8.16 5.51
CA GLY A 13 -0.85 -7.97 5.05
C GLY A 13 -1.38 -6.53 5.15
N MET A 14 -1.00 -5.79 6.20
CA MET A 14 -1.40 -4.38 6.35
C MET A 14 -0.77 -3.48 5.29
N GLY A 15 0.54 -3.62 5.03
CA GLY A 15 1.23 -2.81 4.01
C GLY A 15 0.74 -3.11 2.59
N LEU A 16 0.55 -4.38 2.25
CA LEU A 16 0.01 -4.75 0.93
C LEU A 16 -1.45 -4.30 0.73
N SER A 17 -2.27 -4.34 1.78
CA SER A 17 -3.68 -3.91 1.68
C SER A 17 -3.80 -2.42 1.40
N SER A 18 -2.97 -1.59 2.05
CA SER A 18 -2.96 -0.14 1.83
C SER A 18 -2.54 0.22 0.40
N ALA A 19 -1.44 -0.34 -0.08
CA ALA A 19 -1.01 -0.17 -1.47
C ALA A 19 -2.07 -0.60 -2.50
N ALA A 20 -2.77 -1.71 -2.24
CA ALA A 20 -3.85 -2.18 -3.10
C ALA A 20 -5.04 -1.20 -3.15
N ILE A 21 -5.43 -0.64 -2.00
CA ILE A 21 -6.51 0.36 -1.91
C ILE A 21 -6.10 1.64 -2.65
N LEU A 22 -4.87 2.13 -2.46
CA LEU A 22 -4.36 3.31 -3.14
C LEU A 22 -4.34 3.15 -4.65
N ALA A 23 -3.88 1.98 -5.15
CA ALA A 23 -3.90 1.67 -6.57
C ALA A 23 -5.33 1.61 -7.13
N PHE A 24 -6.26 0.97 -6.40
CA PHE A 24 -7.65 0.88 -6.79
C PHE A 24 -8.33 2.25 -6.88
N VAL A 25 -8.11 3.11 -5.88
CA VAL A 25 -8.66 4.48 -5.85
C VAL A 25 -8.06 5.33 -6.96
N ALA A 26 -6.74 5.25 -7.17
CA ALA A 26 -6.07 6.00 -8.23
C ALA A 26 -6.64 5.66 -9.61
N ILE A 27 -6.89 4.39 -9.90
CA ILE A 27 -7.39 3.96 -11.22
C ILE A 27 -8.88 4.26 -11.37
N SER A 28 -9.68 4.08 -10.32
CA SER A 28 -11.14 4.16 -10.40
C SER A 28 -11.69 5.58 -10.28
N TYR A 29 -11.01 6.46 -9.53
CA TYR A 29 -11.56 7.77 -9.14
C TYR A 29 -10.68 8.95 -9.52
N LEU A 30 -9.39 8.77 -9.83
CA LEU A 30 -8.48 9.87 -10.11
C LEU A 30 -8.15 9.96 -11.61
N GLU A 31 -8.14 11.19 -12.11
CA GLU A 31 -7.74 11.52 -13.48
C GLU A 31 -6.62 12.56 -13.50
N GLY A 32 -5.85 12.59 -14.59
CA GLY A 32 -4.75 13.54 -14.76
C GLY A 32 -3.59 13.33 -13.77
N MET A 33 -3.07 14.43 -13.21
CA MET A 33 -1.85 14.45 -12.40
C MET A 33 -2.01 13.79 -11.03
N THR A 34 -3.19 13.88 -10.42
CA THR A 34 -3.46 13.26 -9.12
C THR A 34 -3.38 11.74 -9.21
N ARG A 35 -3.82 11.14 -10.33
CA ARG A 35 -3.69 9.70 -10.57
C ARG A 35 -2.24 9.26 -10.49
N LEU A 36 -1.35 9.97 -11.18
CA LEU A 36 0.09 9.64 -11.20
C LEU A 36 0.73 9.81 -9.82
N LEU A 37 0.34 10.83 -9.06
CA LEU A 37 0.81 11.02 -7.69
C LEU A 37 0.41 9.87 -6.78
N VAL A 38 -0.87 9.49 -6.77
CA VAL A 38 -1.37 8.40 -5.90
C VAL A 38 -0.82 7.04 -6.34
N LEU A 39 -0.69 6.80 -7.64
CA LEU A 39 -0.02 5.59 -8.15
C LEU A 39 1.47 5.56 -7.73
N GLY A 40 2.13 6.72 -7.71
CA GLY A 40 3.49 6.89 -7.22
C GLY A 40 3.62 6.56 -5.73
N PHE A 41 2.67 7.00 -4.90
CA PHE A 41 2.62 6.62 -3.49
C PHE A 41 2.39 5.12 -3.30
N ALA A 42 1.45 4.51 -4.04
CA ALA A 42 1.23 3.07 -3.99
C ALA A 42 2.49 2.27 -4.39
N ALA A 43 3.18 2.72 -5.45
CA ALA A 43 4.44 2.11 -5.88
C ALA A 43 5.56 2.30 -4.85
N PHE A 44 5.66 3.49 -4.24
CA PHE A 44 6.64 3.77 -3.20
C PHE A 44 6.41 2.92 -1.95
N GLU A 45 5.15 2.72 -1.56
CA GLU A 45 4.77 1.85 -0.45
C GLU A 45 5.17 0.39 -0.73
N LEU A 46 4.96 -0.10 -1.96
CA LEU A 46 5.42 -1.43 -2.39
C LEU A 46 6.95 -1.56 -2.43
N VAL A 47 7.67 -0.51 -2.81
CA VAL A 47 9.14 -0.50 -2.84
C VAL A 47 9.71 -0.51 -1.41
N LEU A 48 9.17 0.32 -0.51
CA LEU A 48 9.54 0.32 0.91
C LEU A 48 9.24 -1.03 1.56
N PHE A 49 8.10 -1.62 1.21
CA PHE A 49 7.72 -2.96 1.65
C PHE A 49 8.73 -4.03 1.20
N ARG A 50 9.21 -3.97 -0.05
CA ARG A 50 10.22 -4.89 -0.59
C ARG A 50 11.61 -4.72 0.06
N LEU A 51 11.85 -3.63 0.78
CA LEU A 51 13.13 -3.30 1.39
C LEU A 51 13.27 -3.80 2.85
N CYS A 52 12.20 -4.35 3.44
CA CYS A 52 12.13 -4.80 4.84
C CYS A 52 11.99 -6.32 4.94
#